data_AF-A0A2D4SIH9-F1
#
_entry.id   AF-A0A2D4SIH9-F1
#
_cell.length_a   1.000
_cell.length_b   1.000
_cell.length_c   1.000
_cell.angle_alpha   90.00
_cell.angle_beta   90.00
_cell.angle_gamma   90.00
#
_symmetry.space_group_name_H-M   'P 1'
#
loop_
_entity.id
_entity.type
_entity.pdbx_description
1 polymer ?
#
loop_
_entity_poly.entity_id
_entity_poly.type
_entity_poly.pdbx_seq_one_letter_code
_entity_poly.pdbx_strand_id
1 'polypeptide(L)'
;MSETIKFKRTSILQKRPTAAQLDLGEPAVVLHQSSFGVFLEDSNGDIRKVGPIHVGSSAPNGSAAGSSGHALGEGWLDTNNNSLKVWDGSQWISISGGGGGGSTHLEDFGLETGSVDYGLVTQSVSSNEDWGSSLSLLSN
;
A
#
# COMPACT_ATOMS: atom_id res chain seq x y z
N MET A 1 30.94 26.81 -11.13
CA MET A 1 30.71 27.16 -9.71
C MET A 1 29.58 26.29 -9.20
N SER A 2 29.73 25.65 -8.05
CA SER A 2 28.63 24.89 -7.42
C SER A 2 28.16 25.66 -6.20
N GLU A 3 26.87 25.93 -6.13
CA GLU A 3 26.26 26.54 -4.95
C GLU A 3 25.57 25.46 -4.10
N THR A 4 25.67 25.62 -2.77
CA THR A 4 25.03 24.71 -1.82
C THR A 4 23.72 25.31 -1.34
N ILE A 5 22.59 24.67 -1.69
CA ILE A 5 21.27 25.05 -1.19
C ILE A 5 20.92 24.16 0.01
N LYS A 6 20.46 24.78 1.10
CA LYS A 6 20.03 24.09 2.32
C LYS A 6 18.62 24.54 2.70
N PHE A 7 17.75 23.57 2.93
CA PHE A 7 16.44 23.79 3.54
C PHE A 7 16.52 23.70 5.07
N LYS A 8 15.44 24.14 5.75
CA LYS A 8 15.25 23.88 7.18
C LYS A 8 15.36 22.37 7.42
N ARG A 9 16.24 21.96 8.34
CA ARG A 9 16.56 20.55 8.52
C ARG A 9 16.96 20.18 9.93
N THR A 10 16.72 18.93 10.31
CA THR A 10 17.09 18.40 11.63
C THR A 10 17.49 16.92 11.53
N SER A 11 18.40 16.48 12.40
CA SER A 11 18.76 15.06 12.58
C SER A 11 18.12 14.44 13.83
N ILE A 12 17.25 15.18 14.53
CA ILE A 12 16.56 14.68 15.73
C ILE A 12 15.46 13.72 15.29
N LEU A 13 15.41 12.55 15.92
CA LEU A 13 14.39 11.53 15.68
C LEU A 13 12.98 12.14 15.85
N GLN A 14 12.10 11.90 14.87
CA GLN A 14 10.68 12.28 14.91
C GLN A 14 10.43 13.79 15.18
N LYS A 15 11.42 14.66 14.92
CA LYS A 15 11.24 16.11 15.03
C LYS A 15 10.68 16.69 13.73
N ARG A 16 9.38 16.46 13.51
CA ARG A 16 8.65 17.03 12.38
C ARG A 16 8.52 18.56 12.53
N PRO A 17 8.57 19.33 11.42
CA PRO A 17 8.32 20.76 11.48
C PRO A 17 6.89 21.05 11.95
N THR A 18 6.68 22.20 12.57
CA THR A 18 5.35 22.76 12.83
C THR A 18 5.01 23.80 11.77
N ALA A 19 3.72 24.10 11.59
CA ALA A 19 3.25 25.15 10.67
C ALA A 19 3.97 26.49 10.93
N ALA A 20 4.03 26.92 12.20
CA ALA A 20 4.74 28.14 12.59
C ALA A 20 6.25 28.17 12.29
N GLN A 21 6.85 27.05 11.91
CA GLN A 21 8.27 26.96 11.53
C GLN A 21 8.49 27.08 10.03
N LEU A 22 7.46 26.93 9.21
CA LEU A 22 7.54 26.99 7.75
C LEU A 22 6.66 28.13 7.25
N ASP A 23 7.01 28.65 6.07
CA ASP A 23 6.08 29.43 5.26
C ASP A 23 5.38 28.51 4.24
N LEU A 24 4.29 29.00 3.65
CA LEU A 24 3.52 28.26 2.63
C LEU A 24 4.43 27.70 1.51
N GLY A 25 4.44 26.37 1.37
CA GLY A 25 5.24 25.66 0.37
C GLY A 25 6.75 25.59 0.68
N GLU A 26 7.21 26.08 1.85
CA GLU A 26 8.60 25.98 2.25
C GLU A 26 8.96 24.52 2.60
N PRO A 27 10.01 23.95 2.01
CA PRO A 27 10.44 22.60 2.33
C PRO A 27 11.24 22.53 3.63
N ALA A 28 11.01 21.47 4.38
CA ALA A 28 11.88 21.05 5.48
C ALA A 28 12.18 19.55 5.45
N VAL A 29 13.35 19.18 5.97
CA VAL A 29 13.87 17.82 5.87
C VAL A 29 14.28 17.28 7.24
N VAL A 30 13.71 16.14 7.61
CA VAL A 30 14.19 15.33 8.74
C VAL A 30 15.17 14.31 8.19
N LEU A 31 16.40 14.32 8.71
CA LEU A 31 17.53 13.52 8.24
C LEU A 31 17.80 12.27 9.09
N HIS A 32 17.05 12.07 10.18
CA HIS A 32 17.26 10.92 11.06
C HIS A 32 16.90 9.62 10.32
N GLN A 33 17.79 8.61 10.37
CA GLN A 33 17.66 7.37 9.59
C GLN A 33 16.32 6.64 9.76
N SER A 34 15.76 6.60 10.97
CA SER A 34 14.51 5.90 11.28
C SER A 34 13.24 6.74 11.05
N SER A 35 13.40 8.04 10.77
CA SER A 35 12.28 8.97 10.60
C SER A 35 12.54 9.99 9.49
N PHE A 36 13.29 9.58 8.46
CA PHE A 36 13.62 10.45 7.35
C PHE A 36 12.33 10.92 6.67
N GLY A 37 12.29 12.19 6.27
CA GLY A 37 11.10 12.75 5.64
C GLY A 37 11.31 14.14 5.08
N VAL A 38 10.65 14.42 3.95
CA VAL A 38 10.49 15.76 3.37
C VAL A 38 9.09 16.26 3.68
N PHE A 39 9.00 17.49 4.16
CA PHE A 39 7.78 18.12 4.63
C PHE A 39 7.58 19.49 3.98
N LEU A 40 6.32 19.88 3.79
CA LEU A 40 5.88 21.16 3.24
C LEU A 40 4.68 21.66 4.05
N GLU A 41 4.50 22.97 4.18
CA GLU A 41 3.25 23.55 4.64
C GLU A 41 2.28 23.76 3.46
N ASP A 42 1.01 23.41 3.64
CA ASP A 42 -0.05 23.67 2.66
C ASP A 42 -0.80 24.99 2.91
N SER A 43 -1.76 25.31 2.04
CA SER A 43 -2.56 26.55 2.14
C SER A 43 -3.43 26.66 3.38
N ASN A 44 -3.63 25.55 4.10
CA ASN A 44 -4.43 25.47 5.31
C ASN A 44 -3.56 25.57 6.57
N GLY A 45 -2.23 25.69 6.42
CA GLY A 45 -1.27 25.67 7.53
C GLY A 45 -1.01 24.26 8.05
N ASP A 46 -1.38 23.22 7.31
CA ASP A 46 -1.10 21.84 7.69
C ASP A 46 0.23 21.37 7.12
N ILE A 47 0.93 20.53 7.87
CA ILE A 47 2.19 19.93 7.43
C ILE A 47 1.90 18.66 6.61
N ARG A 48 2.37 18.66 5.37
CA ARG A 48 2.32 17.53 4.45
C ARG A 48 3.65 16.82 4.39
N LYS A 49 3.66 15.50 4.52
CA LYS A 49 4.84 14.68 4.26
C LYS A 49 4.82 14.20 2.82
N VAL A 50 5.87 14.55 2.07
CA VAL A 50 6.01 14.19 0.66
C VAL A 50 6.53 12.76 0.50
N GLY A 51 7.41 12.34 1.40
CA GLY A 51 7.99 11.00 1.39
C GLY A 51 9.26 10.92 2.22
N PRO A 52 9.85 9.73 2.34
CA PRO A 52 9.38 8.45 1.81
C PRO A 52 8.24 7.85 2.64
N ILE A 53 7.69 6.74 2.15
CA ILE A 53 6.79 5.85 2.92
C ILE A 53 7.56 5.34 4.14
N HIS A 54 6.95 5.39 5.32
CA HIS A 54 7.54 4.80 6.52
C HIS A 54 7.49 3.27 6.42
N VAL A 55 8.55 2.57 6.82
CA VAL A 55 8.58 1.11 6.89
C VAL A 55 8.87 0.71 8.32
N GLY A 56 7.97 -0.04 8.94
CA GLY A 56 8.15 -0.48 10.32
C GLY A 56 6.93 -1.17 10.92
N SER A 57 7.12 -1.77 12.08
CA SER A 57 6.09 -2.48 12.85
C SER A 57 5.15 -1.55 13.64
N SER A 58 5.38 -0.25 13.59
CA SER A 58 4.59 0.77 14.30
C SER A 58 4.40 1.97 13.42
N ALA A 59 3.29 2.69 13.62
CA ALA A 59 3.01 3.90 12.87
C ALA A 59 4.14 4.94 13.06
N PRO A 60 4.46 5.72 12.02
CA PRO A 60 5.49 6.76 12.13
C PRO A 60 5.09 7.81 13.17
N ASN A 61 6.08 8.46 13.81
CA ASN A 61 5.84 9.57 14.75
C ASN A 61 5.16 9.20 16.10
N GLY A 62 5.26 7.94 16.55
CA GLY A 62 4.68 7.51 17.83
C GLY A 62 5.29 8.16 19.09
N SER A 63 6.45 8.82 18.97
CA SER A 63 7.12 9.58 20.03
C SER A 63 7.64 10.90 19.45
N ALA A 64 6.70 11.78 19.08
CA ALA A 64 6.98 13.04 18.41
C ALA A 64 7.91 13.94 19.24
N ALA A 65 8.97 14.44 18.60
CA ALA A 65 9.85 15.49 19.14
C ALA A 65 9.58 16.87 18.50
N GLY A 66 8.58 16.93 17.61
CA GLY A 66 8.12 18.13 16.89
C GLY A 66 6.59 18.12 16.83
N SER A 67 5.99 18.37 15.66
CA SER A 67 4.55 18.21 15.49
C SER A 67 4.10 16.75 15.74
N SER A 68 3.00 16.60 16.49
CA SER A 68 2.39 15.30 16.78
C SER A 68 1.47 14.86 15.63
N GLY A 69 1.07 13.58 15.66
CA GLY A 69 0.15 13.01 14.68
C GLY A 69 0.82 12.67 13.34
N HIS A 70 -0.02 12.50 12.32
CA HIS A 70 0.37 12.07 10.97
C HIS A 70 -0.12 13.07 9.94
N ALA A 71 0.62 13.21 8.84
CA ALA A 71 0.18 14.07 7.73
C ALA A 71 -0.91 13.36 6.92
N LEU A 72 -1.94 14.08 6.47
CA LEU A 72 -2.94 13.52 5.55
C LEU A 72 -2.25 13.03 4.27
N GLY A 73 -2.54 11.79 3.87
CA GLY A 73 -1.89 11.10 2.75
C GLY A 73 -0.56 10.43 3.11
N GLU A 74 -0.11 10.49 4.37
CA GLU A 74 1.14 9.83 4.78
C GLU A 74 1.04 8.32 4.60
N GLY A 75 2.05 7.73 3.97
CA GLY A 75 2.15 6.29 3.76
C GLY A 75 2.98 5.58 4.82
N TRP A 76 2.53 4.38 5.19
CA TRP A 76 3.19 3.46 6.11
C TRP A 76 3.06 2.02 5.63
N LEU A 77 4.18 1.34 5.38
CA LEU A 77 4.23 -0.11 5.22
C LEU A 77 4.34 -0.75 6.61
N ASP A 78 3.22 -1.29 7.08
CA ASP A 78 3.11 -2.00 8.36
C ASP A 78 3.67 -3.42 8.20
N THR A 79 4.86 -3.64 8.75
CA THR A 79 5.56 -4.93 8.63
C THR A 79 5.00 -6.01 9.53
N ASN A 80 4.14 -5.69 10.50
CA ASN A 80 3.46 -6.72 11.31
C ASN A 80 2.29 -7.36 10.54
N ASN A 81 1.57 -6.54 9.79
CA ASN A 81 0.38 -6.93 9.05
C ASN A 81 0.65 -7.12 7.54
N ASN A 82 1.89 -6.87 7.10
CA ASN A 82 2.32 -6.93 5.72
C ASN A 82 1.41 -6.12 4.77
N SER A 83 1.00 -4.93 5.23
CA SER A 83 -0.03 -4.10 4.59
C SER A 83 0.46 -2.66 4.40
N LEU A 84 0.19 -2.10 3.22
CA LEU A 84 0.38 -0.68 2.96
C LEU A 84 -0.81 0.09 3.53
N LYS A 85 -0.53 1.09 4.36
CA LYS A 85 -1.51 1.95 4.99
C LYS A 85 -1.30 3.40 4.59
N VAL A 86 -2.41 4.14 4.47
CA VAL A 86 -2.42 5.58 4.22
C VAL A 86 -3.24 6.27 5.30
N TRP A 87 -2.74 7.37 5.84
CA TRP A 87 -3.47 8.19 6.81
C TRP A 87 -4.52 9.04 6.09
N ASP A 88 -5.80 8.87 6.43
CA ASP A 88 -6.92 9.63 5.82
C ASP A 88 -7.25 10.94 6.55
N GLY A 89 -6.46 11.30 7.57
CA GLY A 89 -6.70 12.44 8.45
C GLY A 89 -7.29 12.06 9.81
N SER A 90 -7.87 10.87 9.94
CA SER A 90 -8.49 10.37 11.18
C SER A 90 -8.03 8.97 11.58
N GLN A 91 -7.74 8.10 10.62
CA GLN A 91 -7.34 6.71 10.84
C GLN A 91 -6.41 6.20 9.72
N TRP A 92 -5.74 5.09 10.01
CA TRP A 92 -4.93 4.38 9.03
C TRP A 92 -5.80 3.44 8.19
N ILE A 93 -5.93 3.74 6.90
CA ILE A 93 -6.66 2.90 5.95
C ILE A 93 -5.69 1.88 5.34
N SER A 94 -6.01 0.59 5.45
CA SER A 94 -5.25 -0.47 4.79
C SER A 94 -5.66 -0.54 3.32
N ILE A 95 -4.67 -0.51 2.42
CA ILE A 95 -4.89 -0.66 0.99
C ILE A 95 -4.85 -2.15 0.66
N SER A 96 -5.99 -2.72 0.29
CA SER A 96 -6.08 -4.10 -0.21
C SER A 96 -6.17 -4.11 -1.74
N GLY A 97 -5.53 -5.09 -2.36
CA GLY A 97 -5.79 -5.43 -3.76
C GLY A 97 -7.01 -6.34 -3.85
N GLY A 98 -7.90 -6.10 -4.81
CA GLY A 98 -8.92 -7.07 -5.20
C GLY A 98 -8.22 -8.24 -5.88
N GLY A 99 -7.78 -9.24 -5.09
CA GLY A 99 -7.23 -10.46 -5.64
C GLY A 99 -8.30 -11.10 -6.52
N GLY A 100 -8.02 -11.21 -7.83
CA GLY A 100 -8.87 -11.96 -8.75
C GLY A 100 -8.89 -13.40 -8.29
N GLY A 101 -9.93 -13.80 -7.56
CA GLY A 101 -10.20 -15.20 -7.29
C GLY A 101 -10.34 -15.88 -8.64
N GLY A 102 -9.48 -16.87 -8.92
CA GLY A 102 -9.66 -17.70 -10.10
C GLY A 102 -11.03 -18.38 -9.98
N SER A 103 -12.00 -17.92 -10.77
CA SER A 103 -13.30 -18.58 -10.82
C SER A 103 -13.09 -20.00 -11.34
N THR A 104 -13.33 -21.00 -10.50
CA THR A 104 -13.52 -22.37 -10.99
C THR A 104 -14.78 -22.37 -11.84
N HIS A 105 -14.64 -22.47 -13.16
CA HIS A 105 -15.76 -22.58 -14.07
C HIS A 105 -16.33 -24.00 -13.96
N LEU A 106 -17.54 -24.13 -13.43
CA LEU A 106 -18.33 -25.36 -13.50
C LEU A 106 -19.33 -25.17 -14.64
N GLU A 107 -19.06 -25.77 -15.79
CA GLU A 107 -20.03 -25.83 -16.89
C GLU A 107 -20.89 -27.09 -16.74
N ASP A 108 -22.19 -26.94 -16.99
CA ASP A 108 -23.14 -28.05 -17.12
C ASP A 108 -23.05 -28.58 -18.56
N PHE A 109 -22.61 -29.83 -18.73
CA PHE A 109 -22.43 -30.45 -20.05
C PHE A 109 -23.73 -30.97 -20.68
N GLY A 110 -24.89 -30.83 -20.01
CA GLY A 110 -26.21 -31.06 -20.60
C GLY A 110 -26.44 -32.47 -21.16
N LEU A 111 -25.79 -33.50 -20.58
CA LEU A 111 -25.82 -34.85 -21.13
C LEU A 111 -27.12 -35.61 -20.85
N GLU A 112 -27.92 -35.21 -19.86
CA GLU A 112 -29.30 -35.69 -19.70
C GLU A 112 -30.18 -34.68 -18.93
N THR A 113 -31.44 -34.56 -19.35
CA THR A 113 -32.44 -33.66 -18.73
C THR A 113 -32.71 -34.07 -17.28
N GLY A 114 -32.07 -33.40 -16.33
CA GLY A 114 -32.35 -33.53 -14.89
C GLY A 114 -31.22 -34.10 -14.01
N SER A 115 -30.06 -34.43 -14.58
CA SER A 115 -28.86 -34.81 -13.82
C SER A 115 -27.90 -33.63 -13.73
N VAL A 116 -27.39 -33.35 -12.54
CA VAL A 116 -26.41 -32.27 -12.33
C VAL A 116 -25.01 -32.87 -12.44
N ASP A 117 -24.52 -33.04 -13.66
CA ASP A 117 -23.21 -33.66 -13.92
C ASP A 117 -22.11 -32.58 -13.95
N TYR A 118 -21.61 -32.19 -12.77
CA TYR A 118 -20.52 -31.23 -12.64
C TYR A 118 -19.16 -31.90 -12.88
N GLY A 119 -18.45 -31.49 -13.95
CA GLY A 119 -17.05 -31.83 -14.19
C GLY A 119 -16.14 -30.61 -14.03
N LEU A 120 -14.98 -30.78 -13.40
CA LEU A 120 -13.94 -29.74 -13.38
C LEU A 120 -13.21 -29.75 -14.73
N VAL A 121 -13.47 -28.76 -15.58
CA VAL A 121 -12.67 -28.57 -16.79
C VAL A 121 -11.36 -27.92 -16.41
N THR A 122 -10.30 -28.72 -16.37
CA THR A 122 -8.93 -28.20 -16.40
C THR A 122 -8.52 -28.07 -17.85
N GLN A 123 -8.69 -26.87 -18.43
CA GLN A 123 -8.08 -26.58 -19.73
C GLN A 123 -6.57 -26.54 -19.54
N SER A 124 -5.86 -27.59 -19.96
CA SER A 124 -4.40 -27.53 -20.07
C SER A 124 -4.06 -26.61 -21.24
N VAL A 125 -3.62 -25.38 -20.96
CA VAL A 125 -3.04 -24.50 -21.97
C VAL A 125 -1.66 -25.05 -22.35
N SER A 126 -1.62 -26.10 -23.16
CA SER A 126 -0.35 -26.55 -23.73
C SER A 126 -0.52 -27.19 -25.10
N SER A 127 -0.01 -26.45 -26.08
CA SER A 127 0.36 -26.84 -27.44
C SER A 127 -0.78 -27.19 -28.40
N ASN A 128 -0.57 -26.75 -29.64
CA ASN A 128 -1.50 -26.62 -30.78
C ASN A 128 -2.19 -27.91 -31.28
N GLU A 129 -2.21 -29.01 -30.53
CA GLU A 129 -2.78 -30.29 -30.96
C GLU A 129 -3.51 -30.95 -29.78
N ASP A 130 -4.65 -30.35 -29.43
CA ASP A 130 -5.59 -30.78 -28.38
C ASP A 130 -6.25 -32.13 -28.72
N TRP A 131 -5.59 -33.23 -28.37
CA TRP A 131 -6.22 -34.55 -28.19
C TRP A 131 -6.10 -35.04 -26.74
N GLY A 132 -5.98 -34.11 -25.79
CA GLY A 132 -5.56 -34.39 -24.41
C GLY A 132 -6.52 -33.95 -23.30
N SER A 133 -7.79 -33.65 -23.58
CA SER A 133 -8.76 -33.45 -22.49
C SER A 133 -9.14 -34.81 -21.88
N SER A 134 -8.42 -35.24 -20.83
CA SER A 134 -8.79 -36.43 -20.07
C SER A 134 -9.93 -36.10 -19.10
N LEU A 135 -11.11 -36.68 -19.34
CA LEU A 135 -12.27 -36.63 -18.46
C LEU A 135 -12.08 -37.64 -17.32
N SER A 136 -11.87 -37.17 -16.08
CA SER A 136 -11.97 -38.05 -14.91
C SER A 136 -13.32 -37.83 -14.23
N LEU A 137 -14.23 -38.79 -14.39
CA LEU A 137 -15.46 -38.84 -13.60
C LEU A 137 -15.07 -39.21 -12.16
N LEU A 138 -15.43 -38.38 -11.19
CA LEU A 138 -15.37 -38.75 -9.78
C LEU A 138 -16.42 -39.84 -9.56
N SER A 139 -15.99 -41.10 -9.44
CA SER A 139 -16.89 -42.14 -8.94
C SER A 139 -17.14 -41.88 -7.46
N ASN A 140 -18.41 -42.01 -7.05
CA ASN A 140 -18.85 -41.93 -5.67
C ASN A 140 -18.06 -42.85 -4.73
#